data_AF-A0A930GWS4-F1
#
_entry.id   AF-A0A930GWS4-F1
#
_cell.length_a   1.000
_cell.length_b   1.000
_cell.length_c   1.000
_cell.angle_alpha   90.00
_cell.angle_beta   90.00
_cell.angle_gamma   90.00
#
_symmetry.space_group_name_H-M   'P 1'
#
loop_
_entity.id
_entity.type
_entity.pdbx_description
1 polymer ?
#
loop_
_entity_poly.entity_id
_entity_poly.type
_entity_poly.pdbx_seq_one_letter_code
_entity_poly.pdbx_strand_id
1 'polypeptide(L)'
;MKKNKKVIASLLAAVMAASLLASCSQGTAEKKGDDQTGNTTTEASGDSKAMVYASDDFNAKFSPFFADTVPDQDITNIVNVPLFPTDRNGAIVYKGIEGEKREYNGQEYTYNGIADLEVTENADGTVYYDIKMKDGVTFSDGEPLTVDDVIFSFYVLSDPTYDGNATVFSTPIQGMKEYRSGVDTLFNLILAAGEENTDFSKWTEEQQKTFWADYKTAVDAFVKEIVDLCVANGLNKEGDSIAACAANYGYEGLKDDATAMDFFNA
;
A
#
# COMPACT_ATOMS: atom_id res chain seq x y z
N MET A 1 11.84 -22.95 51.70
CA MET A 1 11.72 -22.61 50.26
C MET A 1 13.02 -22.69 49.42
N LYS A 2 14.22 -22.95 49.99
CA LYS A 2 15.46 -23.14 49.19
C LYS A 2 15.74 -24.58 48.71
N LYS A 3 15.14 -25.61 49.32
CA LYS A 3 15.36 -27.03 48.94
C LYS A 3 14.48 -27.52 47.77
N ASN A 4 13.32 -26.91 47.52
CA ASN A 4 12.40 -27.34 46.45
C ASN A 4 12.76 -26.74 45.07
N LYS A 5 13.56 -25.66 45.02
CA LYS A 5 14.05 -25.08 43.74
C LYS A 5 15.16 -25.92 43.09
N LYS A 6 15.96 -26.65 43.89
CA LYS A 6 17.00 -27.55 43.36
C LYS A 6 16.42 -28.83 42.75
N VAL A 7 15.34 -29.37 43.31
CA VAL A 7 14.67 -30.58 42.78
C VAL A 7 13.98 -30.29 41.43
N ILE A 8 13.36 -29.11 41.29
CA ILE A 8 12.73 -28.69 40.02
C ILE A 8 13.78 -28.41 38.93
N ALA A 9 14.92 -27.81 39.28
CA ALA A 9 16.03 -27.60 38.34
C ALA A 9 16.69 -28.92 37.90
N SER A 10 16.76 -29.92 38.78
CA SER A 10 17.27 -31.26 38.43
C SER A 10 16.29 -32.06 37.57
N LEU A 11 14.97 -31.87 37.73
CA LEU A 11 13.97 -32.49 36.84
C LEU A 11 13.98 -31.90 35.43
N LEU A 12 14.15 -30.57 35.28
CA LEU A 12 14.26 -29.96 33.94
C LEU A 12 15.55 -30.37 33.20
N ALA A 13 16.67 -30.52 33.91
CA ALA A 13 17.93 -30.98 33.30
C ALA A 13 17.88 -32.47 32.91
N ALA A 14 17.14 -33.30 33.63
CA ALA A 14 16.96 -34.72 33.30
C ALA A 14 16.02 -34.92 32.09
N VAL A 15 15.00 -34.06 31.91
CA VAL A 15 14.12 -34.09 30.73
C VAL A 15 14.85 -33.65 29.46
N MET A 16 15.79 -32.70 29.55
CA MET A 16 16.63 -32.28 28.41
C MET A 16 17.74 -33.28 28.03
N ALA A 17 18.14 -34.17 28.95
CA ALA A 17 19.14 -35.20 28.67
C ALA A 17 18.53 -36.54 28.18
N ALA A 18 17.24 -36.79 28.45
CA ALA A 18 16.54 -38.00 28.01
C ALA A 18 16.02 -37.93 26.56
N SER A 19 15.90 -36.74 25.97
CA SER A 19 15.50 -36.56 24.56
C SER A 19 16.63 -36.83 23.55
N LEU A 20 17.88 -36.97 24.01
CA LEU A 20 19.05 -37.20 23.15
C LEU A 20 19.42 -38.68 22.95
N LEU A 21 18.66 -39.64 23.48
CA LEU A 21 19.04 -41.08 23.46
C LEU A 21 17.98 -42.04 22.92
N ALA A 22 16.90 -41.55 22.29
CA ALA A 22 15.82 -42.41 21.76
C ALA A 22 15.74 -42.46 20.21
N SER A 23 16.81 -42.14 19.48
CA SER A 23 16.86 -42.26 18.01
C SER A 23 17.78 -43.40 17.53
N CYS A 24 17.68 -44.55 18.20
CA CYS A 24 18.23 -45.82 17.69
C CYS A 24 17.14 -46.89 17.77
N SER A 25 16.23 -46.97 16.79
CA SER A 25 15.61 -48.25 16.44
C SER A 25 15.07 -48.25 15.02
N GLN A 26 15.54 -49.22 14.24
CA GLN A 26 15.00 -49.68 12.97
C GLN A 26 13.50 -49.99 13.07
N GLY A 27 12.78 -49.71 11.97
CA GLY A 27 11.33 -49.78 11.90
C GLY A 27 10.72 -51.18 11.96
N THR A 28 9.39 -51.24 12.00
CA THR A 28 8.48 -51.84 11.00
C THR A 28 7.03 -51.70 11.50
N ALA A 29 6.09 -51.51 10.55
CA ALA A 29 4.66 -51.85 10.58
C ALA A 29 3.59 -50.78 10.94
N GLU A 30 2.56 -50.79 10.09
CA GLU A 30 1.39 -49.92 9.94
C GLU A 30 0.35 -50.03 11.08
N LYS A 31 -0.34 -48.92 11.42
CA LYS A 31 -1.76 -48.64 11.06
C LYS A 31 -2.37 -47.43 11.82
N LYS A 32 -3.07 -46.60 11.04
CA LYS A 32 -4.29 -45.79 11.31
C LYS A 32 -4.51 -45.10 12.67
N GLY A 33 -4.75 -43.79 12.61
CA GLY A 33 -5.85 -43.15 13.34
C GLY A 33 -5.58 -41.78 13.95
N ASP A 34 -6.08 -40.76 13.26
CA ASP A 34 -6.64 -39.49 13.76
C ASP A 34 -5.72 -38.30 14.11
N ASP A 35 -6.30 -37.15 13.76
CA ASP A 35 -5.82 -35.79 13.59
C ASP A 35 -5.27 -35.16 14.88
N GLN A 36 -4.07 -34.53 14.85
CA GLN A 36 -3.71 -33.33 15.63
C GLN A 36 -2.38 -32.74 15.11
N THR A 37 -2.48 -31.54 14.52
CA THR A 37 -1.46 -30.47 14.49
C THR A 37 -0.01 -30.92 14.25
N GLY A 38 0.30 -31.26 13.00
CA GLY A 38 1.67 -31.42 12.54
C GLY A 38 2.35 -30.06 12.36
N ASN A 39 3.19 -29.66 13.32
CA ASN A 39 4.33 -28.82 13.01
C ASN A 39 5.32 -29.71 12.24
N THR A 40 5.11 -29.82 10.93
CA THR A 40 6.00 -30.56 10.04
C THR A 40 7.21 -29.70 9.76
N THR A 41 8.22 -29.74 10.63
CA THR A 41 9.59 -29.50 10.20
C THR A 41 9.97 -30.64 9.27
N THR A 42 9.64 -30.49 7.98
CA THR A 42 10.25 -31.30 6.92
C THR A 42 11.74 -31.10 7.01
N GLU A 43 12.47 -32.11 7.50
CA GLU A 43 13.91 -32.17 7.33
C GLU A 43 14.19 -32.13 5.83
N ALA A 44 14.87 -31.06 5.40
CA ALA A 44 15.36 -30.92 4.05
C ALA A 44 16.22 -32.16 3.75
N SER A 45 15.70 -33.01 2.87
CA SER A 45 16.44 -34.13 2.31
C SER A 45 17.72 -33.56 1.70
N GLY A 46 18.87 -34.10 2.10
CA GLY A 46 20.21 -33.56 1.86
C GLY A 46 20.70 -33.49 0.41
N ASP A 47 19.85 -33.09 -0.53
CA ASP A 47 20.22 -32.78 -1.91
C ASP A 47 19.41 -31.62 -2.52
N SER A 48 18.48 -30.98 -1.78
CA SER A 48 17.95 -29.67 -2.16
C SER A 48 18.79 -28.56 -1.53
N LYS A 49 19.48 -27.74 -2.32
CA LYS A 49 20.09 -26.47 -1.88
C LYS A 49 19.05 -25.40 -1.48
N ALA A 50 17.91 -25.82 -0.93
CA ALA A 50 16.85 -24.93 -0.47
C ALA A 50 17.33 -24.24 0.81
N MET A 51 17.35 -22.91 0.79
CA MET A 51 17.50 -22.12 2.01
C MET A 51 16.16 -22.14 2.74
N VAL A 52 16.19 -22.52 4.02
CA VAL A 52 15.03 -22.42 4.92
C VAL A 52 15.34 -21.31 5.92
N TYR A 53 14.43 -20.34 6.04
CA TYR A 53 14.51 -19.28 7.02
C TYR A 53 13.18 -19.18 7.78
N ALA A 54 13.22 -18.64 8.99
CA ALA A 54 12.04 -18.33 9.78
C ALA A 54 11.71 -16.84 9.63
N SER A 55 10.42 -16.52 9.55
CA SER A 55 9.91 -15.15 9.59
C SER A 55 8.85 -15.03 10.67
N ASP A 56 8.55 -13.81 11.08
CA ASP A 56 7.32 -13.51 11.79
C ASP A 56 6.10 -13.68 10.85
N ASP A 57 4.90 -13.51 11.42
CA ASP A 57 3.64 -13.61 10.67
C ASP A 57 3.55 -12.53 9.58
N PHE A 58 3.05 -12.92 8.41
CA PHE A 58 2.79 -12.03 7.28
C PHE A 58 1.44 -11.34 7.43
N ASN A 59 1.36 -10.06 7.04
CA ASN A 59 0.08 -9.39 6.80
C ASN A 59 -0.47 -9.71 5.39
N ALA A 60 0.33 -10.39 4.57
CA ALA A 60 0.01 -10.79 3.21
C ALA A 60 -0.18 -9.61 2.24
N LYS A 61 0.46 -8.46 2.52
CA LYS A 61 0.52 -7.31 1.61
C LYS A 61 1.81 -7.34 0.79
N PHE A 62 1.86 -8.19 -0.23
CA PHE A 62 3.07 -8.41 -1.05
C PHE A 62 3.22 -7.44 -2.23
N SER A 63 2.61 -6.25 -2.14
CA SER A 63 2.76 -5.22 -3.17
C SER A 63 3.99 -4.36 -2.85
N PRO A 64 4.87 -4.08 -3.84
CA PRO A 64 6.00 -3.16 -3.64
C PRO A 64 5.57 -1.73 -3.29
N PHE A 65 4.31 -1.38 -3.52
CA PHE A 65 3.74 -0.07 -3.19
C PHE A 65 3.09 -0.02 -1.80
N PHE A 66 2.71 -1.16 -1.20
CA PHE A 66 1.85 -1.18 0.00
C PHE A 66 2.33 -2.10 1.13
N ALA A 67 3.45 -2.81 0.96
CA ALA A 67 4.03 -3.64 2.02
C ALA A 67 4.42 -2.79 3.24
N ASP A 68 3.79 -3.05 4.38
CA ASP A 68 3.91 -2.23 5.59
C ASP A 68 4.56 -2.96 6.78
N THR A 69 4.86 -4.25 6.65
CA THR A 69 5.58 -5.06 7.64
C THR A 69 6.92 -5.56 7.10
N VAL A 70 7.87 -5.84 7.99
CA VAL A 70 9.18 -6.39 7.62
C VAL A 70 9.06 -7.73 6.88
N PRO A 71 8.26 -8.72 7.33
CA PRO A 71 8.09 -9.97 6.60
C PRO A 71 7.53 -9.77 5.17
N ASP A 72 6.54 -8.89 4.99
CA ASP A 72 5.96 -8.63 3.67
C ASP A 72 6.95 -7.89 2.74
N GLN A 73 7.77 -6.99 3.30
CA GLN A 73 8.85 -6.30 2.57
C GLN A 73 9.96 -7.27 2.17
N ASP A 74 10.33 -8.23 3.03
CA ASP A 74 11.31 -9.25 2.70
C ASP A 74 10.86 -10.10 1.50
N ILE A 75 9.59 -10.51 1.47
CA ILE A 75 9.01 -11.21 0.31
C ILE A 75 9.05 -10.34 -0.94
N THR A 76 8.65 -9.07 -0.81
CA THR A 76 8.69 -8.10 -1.90
C THR A 76 10.11 -7.97 -2.47
N ASN A 77 11.13 -7.89 -1.62
CA ASN A 77 12.53 -7.77 -2.01
C ASN A 77 13.09 -9.05 -2.66
N ILE A 78 12.50 -10.21 -2.38
CA ILE A 78 12.89 -11.49 -3.00
C ILE A 78 12.33 -11.61 -4.42
N VAL A 79 11.10 -11.13 -4.65
CA VAL A 79 10.39 -11.32 -5.93
C VAL A 79 10.47 -10.12 -6.89
N ASN A 80 10.97 -8.98 -6.41
CA ASN A 80 11.20 -7.77 -7.22
C ASN A 80 12.68 -7.41 -7.26
N VAL A 81 13.05 -6.60 -8.25
CA VAL A 81 14.41 -6.04 -8.37
C VAL A 81 14.36 -4.53 -8.10
N PRO A 82 15.23 -3.97 -7.23
CA PRO A 82 15.28 -2.54 -7.04
C PRO A 82 15.86 -1.86 -8.30
N LEU A 83 15.38 -0.65 -8.60
CA LEU A 83 15.92 0.15 -9.70
C LEU A 83 17.41 0.45 -9.50
N PHE A 84 17.77 0.83 -8.27
CA PHE A 84 19.16 1.02 -7.85
C PHE A 84 19.46 0.16 -6.61
N PRO A 85 20.45 -0.74 -6.68
CA PRO A 85 20.88 -1.47 -5.50
C PRO A 85 21.71 -0.57 -4.57
N THR A 86 21.82 -0.98 -3.30
CA THR A 86 22.72 -0.38 -2.33
C THR A 86 23.89 -1.32 -2.03
N ASP A 87 25.03 -0.73 -1.66
CA ASP A 87 26.15 -1.50 -1.17
C ASP A 87 26.00 -1.85 0.33
N ARG A 88 27.00 -2.55 0.87
CA ARG A 88 27.03 -2.96 2.29
C ARG A 88 27.12 -1.81 3.29
N ASN A 89 27.41 -0.59 2.85
CA ASN A 89 27.35 0.64 3.64
C ASN A 89 26.01 1.36 3.48
N GLY A 90 25.10 0.86 2.65
CA GLY A 90 23.82 1.50 2.34
C GLY A 90 23.94 2.60 1.30
N ALA A 91 25.07 2.76 0.62
CA ALA A 91 25.23 3.77 -0.43
C ALA A 91 24.69 3.25 -1.76
N ILE A 92 24.02 4.13 -2.52
CA ILE A 92 23.50 3.83 -3.86
C ILE A 92 24.64 3.39 -4.79
N VAL A 93 24.41 2.33 -5.56
CA VAL A 93 25.27 1.88 -6.66
C VAL A 93 24.88 2.64 -7.94
N TYR A 94 25.83 3.37 -8.54
CA TYR A 94 25.56 4.25 -9.68
C TYR A 94 25.79 3.57 -11.02
N LYS A 95 26.69 2.58 -11.09
CA LYS A 95 27.04 1.87 -12.34
C LYS A 95 26.71 0.38 -12.26
N GLY A 96 25.42 0.07 -12.15
CA GLY A 96 24.92 -1.27 -11.93
C GLY A 96 24.93 -2.17 -13.17
N ILE A 97 24.85 -1.63 -14.39
CA ILE A 97 24.66 -2.44 -15.61
C ILE A 97 25.86 -3.34 -15.89
N GLU A 98 27.04 -2.75 -15.95
CA GLU A 98 28.32 -3.47 -16.13
C GLU A 98 28.90 -3.98 -14.80
N GLY A 99 28.31 -3.56 -13.69
CA GLY A 99 28.73 -3.87 -12.34
C GLY A 99 29.69 -2.84 -11.76
N GLU A 100 29.44 -2.44 -10.51
CA GLU A 100 30.28 -1.50 -9.78
C GLU A 100 31.07 -2.23 -8.69
N LYS A 101 32.39 -2.07 -8.69
CA LYS A 101 33.26 -2.65 -7.67
C LYS A 101 33.43 -1.70 -6.49
N ARG A 102 33.18 -2.19 -5.28
CA ARG A 102 33.42 -1.44 -4.04
C ARG A 102 34.05 -2.33 -2.98
N GLU A 103 34.91 -1.75 -2.16
CA GLU A 103 35.52 -2.43 -1.02
C GLU A 103 34.63 -2.31 0.23
N TYR A 104 34.49 -3.40 0.98
CA TYR A 104 33.90 -3.40 2.31
C TYR A 104 34.72 -4.30 3.23
N ASN A 105 35.22 -3.74 4.34
CA ASN A 105 36.06 -4.44 5.32
C ASN A 105 37.25 -5.20 4.71
N GLY A 106 37.97 -4.58 3.76
CA GLY A 106 39.15 -5.18 3.12
C GLY A 106 38.84 -6.23 2.05
N GLN A 107 37.57 -6.42 1.69
CA GLN A 107 37.15 -7.33 0.62
C GLN A 107 36.42 -6.56 -0.49
N GLU A 108 36.81 -6.80 -1.75
CA GLU A 108 36.11 -6.26 -2.93
C GLU A 108 34.81 -7.03 -3.18
N TYR A 109 33.74 -6.29 -3.45
CA TYR A 109 32.45 -6.81 -3.87
C TYR A 109 32.06 -6.13 -5.19
N THR A 110 31.48 -6.91 -6.10
CA THR A 110 30.90 -6.39 -7.35
C THR A 110 29.38 -6.35 -7.20
N TYR A 111 28.80 -5.17 -7.39
CA TYR A 111 27.37 -4.93 -7.29
C TYR A 111 26.79 -4.74 -8.68
N ASN A 112 25.80 -5.56 -9.03
CA ASN A 112 25.12 -5.49 -10.32
C ASN A 112 23.67 -5.02 -10.10
N GLY A 113 23.12 -4.33 -11.10
CA GLY A 113 21.77 -3.81 -11.10
C GLY A 113 21.17 -3.77 -12.49
N ILE A 114 19.94 -3.25 -12.57
CA ILE A 114 19.20 -3.11 -13.84
C ILE A 114 19.28 -1.70 -14.42
N ALA A 115 19.98 -0.78 -13.76
CA ALA A 115 20.14 0.59 -14.23
C ALA A 115 21.50 1.17 -13.83
N ASP A 116 21.92 2.17 -14.60
CA ASP A 116 22.94 3.14 -14.21
C ASP A 116 22.25 4.46 -13.88
N LEU A 117 22.83 5.20 -12.92
CA LEU A 117 22.42 6.53 -12.53
C LEU A 117 23.56 7.53 -12.74
N GLU A 118 23.26 8.63 -13.39
CA GLU A 118 24.11 9.82 -13.45
C GLU A 118 23.39 10.98 -12.76
N VAL A 119 24.10 11.70 -11.88
CA VAL A 119 23.55 12.80 -11.09
C VAL A 119 24.29 14.07 -11.45
N THR A 120 23.55 15.05 -11.96
CA THR A 120 24.10 16.34 -12.38
C THR A 120 23.47 17.45 -11.54
N GLU A 121 24.27 18.08 -10.68
CA GLU A 121 23.85 19.27 -9.93
C GLU A 121 24.06 20.52 -10.80
N ASN A 122 22.99 21.26 -11.04
CA ASN A 122 23.01 22.48 -11.84
C ASN A 122 23.32 23.71 -10.97
N ALA A 123 23.79 24.78 -11.61
CA ALA A 123 24.16 26.02 -10.93
C ALA A 123 22.98 26.73 -10.21
N ASP A 124 21.73 26.43 -10.61
CA ASP A 124 20.51 26.97 -9.99
C ASP A 124 20.01 26.15 -8.79
N GLY A 125 20.74 25.09 -8.42
CA GLY A 125 20.39 24.18 -7.32
C GLY A 125 19.42 23.06 -7.71
N THR A 126 19.01 22.97 -8.97
CA THR A 126 18.28 21.81 -9.48
C THR A 126 19.23 20.63 -9.69
N VAL A 127 18.72 19.41 -9.63
CA VAL A 127 19.50 18.19 -9.85
C VAL A 127 18.82 17.34 -10.91
N TYR A 128 19.56 16.95 -11.93
CA TYR A 128 19.12 15.94 -12.90
C TYR A 128 19.59 14.55 -12.47
N TYR A 129 18.66 13.60 -12.57
CA TYR A 129 18.88 12.18 -12.34
C TYR A 129 18.64 11.46 -13.67
N ASP A 130 19.72 11.17 -14.38
CA ASP A 130 19.68 10.49 -15.67
C ASP A 130 19.78 8.98 -15.44
N ILE A 131 18.69 8.28 -15.76
CA ILE A 131 18.55 6.83 -15.52
C ILE A 131 18.70 6.11 -16.85
N LYS A 132 19.72 5.26 -16.96
CA LYS A 132 19.87 4.35 -18.10
C LYS A 132 19.45 2.95 -17.65
N MET A 133 18.45 2.38 -18.31
CA MET A 133 18.00 1.01 -18.06
C MET A 133 18.85 -0.01 -18.81
N LYS A 134 19.01 -1.20 -18.24
CA LYS A 134 19.62 -2.36 -18.88
C LYS A 134 18.68 -2.92 -19.95
N ASP A 135 19.23 -3.21 -21.12
CA ASP A 135 18.46 -3.84 -22.21
C ASP A 135 18.10 -5.31 -21.88
N GLY A 136 16.93 -5.74 -22.34
CA GLY A 136 16.50 -7.14 -22.27
C GLY A 136 16.06 -7.63 -20.89
N VAL A 137 15.83 -6.72 -19.93
CA VAL A 137 15.16 -7.07 -18.67
C VAL A 137 13.69 -7.36 -18.95
N THR A 138 13.17 -8.42 -18.34
CA THR A 138 11.78 -8.88 -18.50
C THR A 138 11.16 -9.17 -17.16
N PHE A 139 9.84 -9.01 -17.08
CA PHE A 139 9.03 -9.51 -15.98
C PHE A 139 8.96 -11.04 -16.02
N SER A 140 8.42 -11.64 -14.95
CA SER A 140 8.34 -13.10 -14.81
C SER A 140 7.39 -13.77 -15.82
N ASP A 141 6.49 -13.02 -16.43
CA ASP A 141 5.61 -13.45 -17.53
C ASP A 141 6.25 -13.30 -18.92
N GLY A 142 7.45 -12.70 -18.99
CA GLY A 142 8.19 -12.47 -20.22
C GLY A 142 7.93 -11.12 -20.89
N GLU A 143 7.05 -10.26 -20.35
CA GLU A 143 6.91 -8.91 -20.87
C GLU A 143 8.19 -8.09 -20.64
N PRO A 144 8.67 -7.29 -21.61
CA PRO A 144 9.82 -6.43 -21.42
C PRO A 144 9.57 -5.39 -20.32
N LEU A 145 10.53 -5.23 -19.41
CA LEU A 145 10.55 -4.11 -18.48
C LEU A 145 11.08 -2.89 -19.22
N THR A 146 10.34 -1.79 -19.16
CA THR A 146 10.64 -0.55 -19.88
C THR A 146 10.72 0.65 -18.93
N VAL A 147 11.06 1.82 -19.48
CA VAL A 147 11.03 3.07 -18.72
C VAL A 147 9.61 3.45 -18.29
N ASP A 148 8.59 3.02 -19.04
CA ASP A 148 7.19 3.33 -18.71
C ASP A 148 6.77 2.68 -17.39
N ASP A 149 7.33 1.52 -17.03
CA ASP A 149 7.06 0.84 -15.75
C ASP A 149 7.68 1.59 -14.57
N VAL A 150 8.85 2.20 -14.79
CA VAL A 150 9.49 3.08 -13.81
C VAL A 150 8.65 4.34 -13.63
N ILE A 151 8.22 4.97 -14.73
CA ILE A 151 7.36 6.16 -14.72
C ILE A 151 6.02 5.86 -14.03
N PHE A 152 5.39 4.72 -14.35
CA PHE A 152 4.17 4.25 -13.72
C PHE A 152 4.34 4.13 -12.20
N SER A 153 5.45 3.55 -11.75
CA SER A 153 5.77 3.45 -10.32
C SER A 153 5.83 4.82 -9.65
N PHE A 154 6.44 5.83 -10.29
CA PHE A 154 6.44 7.20 -9.79
C PHE A 154 5.04 7.80 -9.74
N TYR A 155 4.17 7.53 -10.72
CA TYR A 155 2.79 7.98 -10.70
C TYR A 155 1.98 7.37 -9.56
N VAL A 156 2.10 6.06 -9.31
CA VAL A 156 1.45 5.39 -8.16
C VAL A 156 1.88 6.04 -6.85
N LEU A 157 3.19 6.21 -6.64
CA LEU A 157 3.74 6.79 -5.41
C LEU A 157 3.46 8.30 -5.26
N SER A 158 3.07 8.96 -6.35
CA SER A 158 2.74 10.39 -6.39
C SER A 158 1.24 10.66 -6.44
N ASP A 159 0.39 9.63 -6.47
CA ASP A 159 -1.06 9.79 -6.56
C ASP A 159 -1.65 10.46 -5.30
N PRO A 160 -2.57 11.44 -5.39
CA PRO A 160 -3.18 12.08 -4.23
C PRO A 160 -3.85 11.11 -3.26
N THR A 161 -4.35 9.98 -3.76
CA THR A 161 -5.07 8.95 -3.02
C THR A 161 -4.17 7.83 -2.50
N TYR A 162 -2.87 7.85 -2.84
CA TYR A 162 -1.91 6.88 -2.33
C TYR A 162 -1.83 6.93 -0.79
N ASP A 163 -2.11 5.79 -0.16
CA ASP A 163 -2.17 5.61 1.29
C ASP A 163 -1.09 4.63 1.83
N GLY A 164 -0.11 4.28 0.99
CA GLY A 164 1.04 3.48 1.39
C GLY A 164 2.09 4.26 2.20
N ASN A 165 3.21 3.60 2.52
CA ASN A 165 4.21 4.13 3.45
C ASN A 165 5.27 5.07 2.81
N ALA A 166 5.37 5.07 1.48
CA ALA A 166 6.36 5.87 0.77
C ALA A 166 6.01 7.38 0.76
N THR A 167 7.03 8.23 0.77
CA THR A 167 6.85 9.69 0.80
C THR A 167 7.40 10.39 -0.44
N VAL A 168 7.40 9.71 -1.60
CA VAL A 168 7.89 10.27 -2.87
C VAL A 168 7.19 11.59 -3.19
N PHE A 169 5.88 11.66 -2.92
CA PHE A 169 5.06 12.87 -3.09
C PHE A 169 5.54 14.13 -2.32
N SER A 170 6.42 13.98 -1.34
CA SER A 170 6.98 15.10 -0.56
C SER A 170 8.31 15.62 -1.10
N THR A 171 8.87 14.94 -2.10
CA THR A 171 10.16 15.32 -2.69
C THR A 171 10.00 16.51 -3.64
N PRO A 172 11.03 17.35 -3.82
CA PRO A 172 10.95 18.53 -4.69
C PRO A 172 11.12 18.17 -6.18
N ILE A 173 10.39 17.16 -6.66
CA ILE A 173 10.38 16.79 -8.08
C ILE A 173 9.62 17.86 -8.86
N GLN A 174 10.22 18.35 -9.94
CA GLN A 174 9.60 19.33 -10.83
C GLN A 174 8.25 18.81 -11.36
N GLY A 175 7.19 19.60 -11.20
CA GLY A 175 5.83 19.22 -11.64
C GLY A 175 5.03 18.39 -10.63
N MET A 176 5.63 17.96 -9.51
CA MET A 176 4.94 17.12 -8.52
C MET A 176 3.77 17.85 -7.83
N LYS A 177 3.97 19.12 -7.48
CA LYS A 177 2.92 19.96 -6.89
C LYS A 177 1.79 20.15 -7.89
N GLU A 178 2.11 20.50 -9.13
CA GLU A 178 1.15 20.71 -10.21
C GLU A 178 0.37 19.43 -10.49
N TYR A 179 1.05 18.27 -10.60
CA TYR A 179 0.41 16.97 -10.73
C TYR A 179 -0.59 16.77 -9.60
N ARG A 180 -0.14 16.75 -8.34
CA ARG A 180 -1.01 16.45 -7.19
C ARG A 180 -2.11 17.47 -6.93
N SER A 181 -1.92 18.73 -7.31
CA SER A 181 -2.95 19.76 -7.21
C SER A 181 -3.91 19.78 -8.40
N GLY A 182 -3.48 19.25 -9.54
CA GLY A 182 -4.27 19.16 -10.78
C GLY A 182 -5.09 17.88 -10.89
N VAL A 183 -4.78 16.86 -10.09
CA VAL A 183 -5.62 15.68 -9.90
C VAL A 183 -6.48 15.85 -8.64
N ASP A 184 -7.78 15.94 -8.87
CA ASP A 184 -8.81 15.86 -7.84
C ASP A 184 -9.69 14.63 -8.14
N THR A 185 -10.49 14.19 -7.17
CA THR A 185 -11.41 13.07 -7.38
C THR A 185 -12.38 13.38 -8.52
N LEU A 186 -12.78 12.37 -9.29
CA LEU A 186 -13.80 12.55 -10.32
C LEU A 186 -15.07 13.19 -9.76
N PHE A 187 -15.42 12.85 -8.51
CA PHE A 187 -16.50 13.48 -7.74
C PHE A 187 -16.34 15.00 -7.66
N ASN A 188 -15.20 15.50 -7.16
CA ASN A 188 -14.97 16.94 -6.99
C ASN A 188 -14.89 17.66 -8.35
N LEU A 189 -14.29 17.01 -9.36
CA LEU A 189 -14.18 17.57 -10.70
C LEU A 189 -15.55 17.75 -11.37
N ILE A 190 -16.43 16.74 -11.30
CA ILE A 190 -17.79 16.82 -11.86
C ILE A 190 -18.62 17.84 -11.07
N LEU A 191 -18.51 17.86 -9.73
CA LEU A 191 -19.23 18.81 -8.89
C LEU A 191 -18.83 20.26 -9.20
N ALA A 192 -17.53 20.54 -9.32
CA ALA A 192 -17.02 21.87 -9.65
C ALA A 192 -17.36 22.33 -11.07
N ALA A 193 -17.43 21.40 -12.03
CA ALA A 193 -17.83 21.71 -13.40
C ALA A 193 -19.33 22.01 -13.53
N GLY A 194 -20.15 21.47 -12.62
CA GLY A 194 -21.60 21.62 -12.62
C GLY A 194 -22.32 20.65 -13.57
N GLU A 195 -23.62 20.49 -13.35
CA GLU A 195 -24.47 19.56 -14.12
C GLU A 195 -24.53 19.89 -15.61
N GLU A 196 -24.48 21.18 -15.93
CA GLU A 196 -24.59 21.70 -17.29
C GLU A 196 -23.23 21.71 -18.05
N ASN A 197 -22.17 21.12 -17.46
CA ASN A 197 -20.86 21.07 -18.11
C ASN A 197 -20.90 20.33 -19.45
N THR A 198 -20.22 20.89 -20.45
CA THR A 198 -20.08 20.29 -21.79
C THR A 198 -18.63 19.98 -22.17
N ASP A 199 -17.66 20.18 -21.27
CA ASP A 199 -16.27 19.79 -21.47
C ASP A 199 -16.05 18.35 -20.97
N PHE A 200 -15.89 17.43 -21.91
CA PHE A 200 -15.68 15.99 -21.66
C PHE A 200 -14.23 15.56 -21.88
N SER A 201 -13.28 16.49 -21.77
CA SER A 201 -11.84 16.17 -21.87
C SER A 201 -11.35 15.26 -20.74
N LYS A 202 -12.04 15.24 -19.60
CA LYS A 202 -11.63 14.52 -18.37
C LYS A 202 -12.55 13.36 -17.96
N TRP A 203 -13.79 13.32 -18.43
CA TRP A 203 -14.78 12.27 -18.16
C TRP A 203 -15.82 12.20 -19.28
N THR A 204 -16.60 11.14 -19.32
CA THR A 204 -17.63 10.96 -20.34
C THR A 204 -18.96 11.62 -19.94
N GLU A 205 -19.76 12.00 -20.93
CA GLU A 205 -21.11 12.52 -20.71
C GLU A 205 -21.98 11.55 -19.88
N GLU A 206 -21.80 10.24 -20.07
CA GLU A 206 -22.51 9.20 -19.31
C GLU A 206 -22.11 9.19 -17.82
N GLN A 207 -20.81 9.36 -17.52
CA GLN A 207 -20.34 9.48 -16.14
C GLN A 207 -20.94 10.71 -15.45
N GLN A 208 -20.99 11.86 -16.13
CA GLN A 208 -21.60 13.08 -15.59
C GLN A 208 -23.10 12.89 -15.32
N LYS A 209 -23.85 12.30 -16.27
CA LYS A 209 -25.28 12.03 -16.10
C LYS A 209 -25.58 11.10 -14.93
N THR A 210 -24.80 10.02 -14.82
CA THR A 210 -24.94 9.05 -13.72
C THR A 210 -24.63 9.72 -12.39
N PHE A 211 -23.52 10.47 -12.32
CA PHE A 211 -23.12 11.22 -11.13
C PHE A 211 -24.24 12.14 -10.63
N TRP A 212 -24.80 13.01 -11.49
CA TRP A 212 -25.80 13.97 -11.05
C TRP A 212 -27.14 13.33 -10.67
N ALA A 213 -27.50 12.20 -11.29
CA ALA A 213 -28.67 11.42 -10.89
C ALA A 213 -28.50 10.81 -9.50
N ASP A 214 -27.36 10.17 -9.24
CA ASP A 214 -27.03 9.56 -7.95
C ASP A 214 -26.87 10.62 -6.86
N TYR A 215 -26.19 11.73 -7.19
CA TYR A 215 -25.94 12.85 -6.27
C TYR A 215 -27.26 13.50 -5.82
N LYS A 216 -28.19 13.79 -6.75
CA LYS A 216 -29.52 14.31 -6.40
C LYS A 216 -30.32 13.34 -5.54
N THR A 217 -30.30 12.06 -5.89
CA THR A 217 -30.98 11.01 -5.11
C THR A 217 -30.46 10.94 -3.67
N ALA A 218 -29.14 11.01 -3.50
CA ALA A 218 -28.51 11.02 -2.19
C ALA A 218 -28.84 12.29 -1.40
N VAL A 219 -28.80 13.46 -2.04
CA VAL A 219 -29.16 14.75 -1.42
C VAL A 219 -30.63 14.76 -0.99
N ASP A 220 -31.54 14.30 -1.83
CA ASP A 220 -32.96 14.20 -1.49
C ASP A 220 -33.19 13.30 -0.27
N ALA A 221 -32.54 12.14 -0.22
CA ALA A 221 -32.62 11.23 0.93
C ALA A 221 -32.08 11.87 2.20
N PHE A 222 -30.91 12.50 2.13
CA PHE A 222 -30.26 13.15 3.27
C PHE A 222 -31.11 14.31 3.83
N VAL A 223 -31.60 15.19 2.96
CA VAL A 223 -32.46 16.30 3.39
C VAL A 223 -33.78 15.80 3.95
N LYS A 224 -34.34 14.73 3.36
CA LYS A 224 -35.54 14.10 3.90
C LYS A 224 -35.33 13.62 5.34
N GLU A 225 -34.20 12.99 5.65
CA GLU A 225 -33.88 12.57 7.02
C GLU A 225 -33.85 13.75 7.99
N ILE A 226 -33.30 14.90 7.56
CA ILE A 226 -33.29 16.13 8.36
C ILE A 226 -34.71 16.66 8.59
N VAL A 227 -35.53 16.74 7.55
CA VAL A 227 -36.93 17.20 7.65
C VAL A 227 -37.73 16.27 8.57
N ASP A 228 -37.61 14.96 8.40
CA ASP A 228 -38.28 13.97 9.24
C ASP A 228 -37.85 14.12 10.71
N LEU A 229 -36.56 14.39 10.96
CA LEU A 229 -36.02 14.60 12.30
C LEU A 229 -36.55 15.89 12.95
N CYS A 230 -36.66 16.98 12.18
CA CYS A 230 -37.30 18.23 12.62
C CYS A 230 -38.75 17.99 13.06
N VAL A 231 -39.51 17.21 12.27
CA VAL A 231 -40.90 16.87 12.59
C VAL A 231 -40.98 15.97 13.82
N ALA A 232 -40.16 14.92 13.88
CA ALA A 232 -40.14 13.97 15.00
C ALA A 232 -39.80 14.64 16.34
N ASN A 233 -38.95 15.67 16.33
CA ASN A 233 -38.59 16.44 17.52
C ASN A 233 -39.56 17.59 17.82
N GLY A 234 -40.61 17.77 17.01
CA GLY A 234 -41.61 18.83 17.19
C GLY A 234 -41.10 20.24 16.88
N LEU A 235 -39.98 20.36 16.16
CA LEU A 235 -39.45 21.63 15.68
C LEU A 235 -40.26 22.15 14.49
N ASN A 236 -40.79 21.24 13.67
CA ASN A 236 -41.65 21.54 12.53
C ASN A 236 -42.88 20.63 12.51
N LYS A 237 -43.89 21.03 11.74
CA LYS A 237 -45.04 20.21 11.42
C LYS A 237 -44.81 19.44 10.12
N GLU A 238 -45.49 18.31 9.98
CA GLU A 238 -45.52 17.58 8.72
C GLU A 238 -46.05 18.48 7.60
N GLY A 239 -45.30 18.58 6.51
CA GLY A 239 -45.61 19.46 5.37
C GLY A 239 -45.05 20.88 5.46
N ASP A 240 -44.32 21.24 6.52
CA ASP A 240 -43.54 22.48 6.55
C ASP A 240 -42.46 22.47 5.45
N SER A 241 -42.09 23.66 4.95
CA SER A 241 -41.12 23.80 3.86
C SER A 241 -39.71 23.39 4.29
N ILE A 242 -38.88 22.97 3.33
CA ILE A 242 -37.46 22.68 3.56
C ILE A 242 -36.76 23.90 4.17
N ALA A 243 -37.07 25.12 3.70
CA ALA A 243 -36.53 26.36 4.28
C ALA A 243 -36.88 26.54 5.75
N ALA A 244 -38.10 26.20 6.17
CA ALA A 244 -38.51 26.26 7.57
C ALA A 244 -37.76 25.22 8.42
N CYS A 245 -37.52 24.02 7.90
CA CYS A 245 -36.68 23.03 8.57
C CYS A 245 -35.21 23.48 8.67
N ALA A 246 -34.66 24.02 7.57
CA ALA A 246 -33.29 24.51 7.46
C ALA A 246 -32.98 25.65 8.46
N ALA A 247 -33.95 26.52 8.74
CA ALA A 247 -33.81 27.58 9.73
C ALA A 247 -33.47 27.05 11.14
N ASN A 248 -33.94 25.86 11.53
CA ASN A 248 -33.55 25.26 12.82
C ASN A 248 -32.07 24.89 12.91
N TYR A 249 -31.40 24.78 11.76
CA TYR A 249 -29.97 24.50 11.65
C TYR A 249 -29.14 25.76 11.38
N GLY A 250 -29.75 26.94 11.47
CA GLY A 250 -29.06 28.23 11.27
C GLY A 250 -28.95 28.68 9.82
N TYR A 251 -29.60 27.97 8.89
CA TYR A 251 -29.67 28.34 7.46
C TYR A 251 -30.90 29.21 7.20
N GLU A 252 -30.86 30.44 7.71
CA GLU A 252 -31.91 31.43 7.51
C GLU A 252 -31.81 32.07 6.11
N GLY A 253 -32.95 32.34 5.47
CA GLY A 253 -33.00 33.07 4.20
C GLY A 253 -33.12 32.23 2.92
N LEU A 254 -33.27 30.91 3.04
CA LEU A 254 -33.73 30.08 1.94
C LEU A 254 -35.14 30.49 1.52
N LYS A 255 -35.42 30.42 0.22
CA LYS A 255 -36.76 30.72 -0.32
C LYS A 255 -37.76 29.67 0.15
N ASP A 256 -39.03 30.04 0.26
CA ASP A 256 -40.09 29.11 0.68
C ASP A 256 -40.22 27.89 -0.24
N ASP A 257 -39.84 28.02 -1.51
CA ASP A 257 -39.81 26.96 -2.52
C ASP A 257 -38.44 26.27 -2.66
N ALA A 258 -37.54 26.45 -1.69
CA ALA A 258 -36.22 25.82 -1.68
C ALA A 258 -36.32 24.29 -1.82
N THR A 259 -35.52 23.76 -2.74
CA THR A 259 -35.35 22.33 -2.97
C THR A 259 -34.40 21.70 -1.94
N ALA A 260 -34.32 20.37 -1.94
CA ALA A 260 -33.29 19.67 -1.15
C ALA A 260 -31.87 20.11 -1.55
N MET A 261 -31.64 20.35 -2.84
CA MET A 261 -30.36 20.83 -3.34
C MET A 261 -30.04 22.26 -2.87
N ASP A 262 -31.05 23.14 -2.79
CA ASP A 262 -30.85 24.49 -2.26
C ASP A 262 -30.45 24.46 -0.79
N PHE A 263 -31.05 23.58 0.01
CA PHE A 263 -30.68 23.40 1.42
C PHE A 263 -29.32 22.73 1.59
N PHE A 264 -29.02 21.70 0.79
CA PHE A 264 -27.73 21.01 0.87
C PHE A 264 -26.53 21.92 0.53
N ASN A 265 -26.76 22.94 -0.31
CA ASN A 265 -25.75 23.92 -0.71
C ASN A 265 -25.74 25.20 0.14
N ALA A 266 -26.65 25.33 1.12
CA ALA A 266 -26.75 26.48 2.02
C ALA A 266 -25.63 26.46 3.09
#